data_AF-A0A7R9KV45-F1
#
_entry.id   AF-A0A7R9KV45-F1
#
_cell.length_a   1.000
_cell.length_b   1.000
_cell.length_c   1.000
_cell.angle_alpha   90.00
_cell.angle_beta   90.00
_cell.angle_gamma   90.00
#
_symmetry.space_group_name_H-M   'P 1'
#
loop_
_entity.id
_entity.type
_entity.pdbx_description
1 polymer ?
#
loop_
_entity_poly.entity_id
_entity_poly.type
_entity_poly.pdbx_seq_one_letter_code
_entity_poly.pdbx_strand_id
1 'polypeptide(L)'
;MARNTIEIPLKESADEVIELDLDELPDCREVLQILQSETAPLSVWIQLALAYYKQNKEPDFVQLLESSRTDASLIYPDYER
;
A
#
# COMPACT_ATOMS: atom_id res chain seq x y z
N MET A 1 3.52 -13.87 -17.71
CA MET A 1 2.53 -13.64 -16.65
C MET A 1 3.24 -12.77 -15.62
N ALA A 2 3.06 -11.44 -15.65
CA ALA A 2 3.66 -10.56 -14.65
C ALA A 2 2.83 -10.71 -13.38
N ARG A 3 3.44 -11.08 -12.25
CA ARG A 3 2.74 -11.08 -10.96
C ARG A 3 2.54 -9.62 -10.59
N ASN A 4 1.30 -9.24 -10.35
CA ASN A 4 0.95 -7.88 -9.96
C ASN A 4 1.11 -7.81 -8.43
N THR A 5 2.33 -7.97 -7.93
CA THR A 5 2.63 -7.85 -6.49
C THR A 5 3.18 -6.46 -6.18
N ILE A 6 2.94 -5.98 -4.96
CA ILE A 6 3.55 -4.77 -4.42
C ILE A 6 4.41 -5.11 -3.22
N GLU A 7 5.45 -4.32 -3.01
CA GLU A 7 6.37 -4.48 -1.88
C GLU A 7 6.14 -3.34 -0.90
N ILE A 8 5.82 -3.68 0.35
CA ILE A 8 5.63 -2.74 1.44
C ILE A 8 6.89 -2.81 2.32
N PRO A 9 7.71 -1.75 2.39
CA PRO A 9 8.89 -1.74 3.23
C PRO A 9 8.49 -1.77 4.71
N LEU A 10 9.12 -2.65 5.48
CA LEU A 10 8.90 -2.74 6.92
C LEU A 10 9.65 -1.60 7.64
N LYS A 11 8.99 -0.99 8.62
CA LYS A 11 9.57 0.13 9.37
C LYS A 11 10.77 -0.28 10.22
N GLU A 12 10.76 -1.52 10.72
CA GLU A 12 11.77 -2.03 11.65
C GLU A 12 13.03 -2.52 10.95
N SER A 13 12.94 -2.91 9.67
CA SER A 13 14.03 -3.50 8.89
C SER A 13 13.98 -2.98 7.44
N ALA A 14 14.97 -2.18 7.03
CA ALA A 14 15.06 -1.66 5.66
C ALA A 14 15.26 -2.75 4.57
N ASP A 15 15.63 -3.96 4.98
CA ASP A 15 15.89 -5.12 4.10
C ASP A 15 14.68 -6.05 3.98
N GLU A 16 13.67 -5.92 4.86
CA GLU A 16 12.50 -6.77 4.84
C GLU A 16 11.30 -6.02 4.23
N VAL A 17 10.65 -6.67 3.26
CA VAL A 17 9.46 -6.15 2.58
C VAL A 17 8.33 -7.17 2.69
N ILE A 18 7.11 -6.69 2.90
CA ILE A 18 5.92 -7.52 2.75
C ILE A 18 5.55 -7.50 1.27
N GLU A 19 5.58 -8.67 0.62
CA GLU A 19 5.07 -8.84 -0.72
C GLU A 19 3.56 -9.10 -0.66
N LEU A 20 2.76 -8.21 -1.25
CA LEU A 20 1.30 -8.28 -1.23
C LEU A 20 0.78 -8.44 -2.65
N ASP A 21 -0.04 -9.45 -2.88
CA ASP A 21 -0.58 -9.79 -4.19
C ASP A 21 -1.81 -8.91 -4.53
N LEU A 22 -1.77 -8.22 -5.67
CA LEU A 22 -2.86 -7.32 -6.09
C LEU A 22 -4.02 -8.07 -6.79
N ASP A 23 -3.84 -9.33 -7.18
CA ASP A 23 -4.93 -10.19 -7.65
C ASP A 23 -5.75 -10.71 -6.45
N GLU A 24 -5.09 -11.05 -5.34
CA GLU A 24 -5.73 -11.46 -4.08
C GLU A 24 -5.66 -10.37 -2.99
N LEU A 25 -6.28 -9.22 -3.25
CA LEU A 25 -6.38 -8.15 -2.26
C LEU A 25 -7.22 -8.57 -1.03
N PRO A 26 -6.67 -8.45 0.19
CA PRO A 26 -7.43 -8.61 1.43
C PRO A 26 -8.47 -7.49 1.62
N ASP A 27 -9.18 -7.50 2.74
CA ASP A 27 -10.09 -6.43 3.11
C ASP A 27 -9.37 -5.08 3.25
N CYS A 28 -9.97 -4.00 2.76
CA CYS A 28 -9.39 -2.65 2.79
C CYS A 28 -8.96 -2.24 4.21
N ARG A 29 -9.70 -2.66 5.25
CA ARG A 29 -9.34 -2.37 6.65
C ARG A 29 -8.05 -3.05 7.09
N GLU A 30 -7.83 -4.31 6.71
CA GLU A 30 -6.58 -5.02 7.05
C GLU A 30 -5.39 -4.36 6.35
N VAL A 31 -5.56 -4.04 5.06
CA VAL A 31 -4.55 -3.33 4.29
C VAL A 31 -4.22 -1.98 4.93
N LEU A 32 -5.23 -1.20 5.32
CA LEU A 32 -5.04 0.08 6.02
C LEU A 32 -4.25 -0.08 7.32
N GLN A 33 -4.57 -1.10 8.14
CA GLN A 33 -3.83 -1.35 9.39
C GLN A 33 -2.36 -1.68 9.15
N ILE A 34 -2.04 -2.48 8.12
CA ILE A 34 -0.66 -2.81 7.76
C ILE A 34 0.07 -1.56 7.29
N LEU A 35 -0.52 -0.80 6.36
CA LEU A 35 0.07 0.42 5.82
C LEU A 35 0.34 1.48 6.91
N GLN A 36 -0.58 1.61 7.86
CA GLN A 36 -0.44 2.52 9.00
C GLN A 36 0.65 2.05 9.97
N SER A 37 0.68 0.75 10.30
CA SER A 37 1.67 0.17 11.22
C SER A 37 3.09 0.32 10.65
N GLU A 38 3.25 -0.01 9.37
CA GLU A 38 4.54 0.04 8.67
C GLU A 38 4.92 1.42 8.16
N THR A 39 4.05 2.43 8.35
CA THR A 39 4.31 3.80 7.87
C THR A 39 4.65 3.78 6.36
N ALA A 40 3.88 3.03 5.59
CA ALA A 40 4.16 2.75 4.20
C ALA A 40 4.14 4.02 3.33
N PRO A 41 5.01 4.12 2.31
CA PRO A 41 5.11 5.30 1.45
C PRO A 41 3.88 5.44 0.55
N LEU A 42 3.49 6.69 0.25
CA LEU A 42 2.28 6.99 -0.56
C LEU A 42 2.21 6.25 -1.90
N SER A 43 3.35 5.94 -2.52
CA SER A 43 3.41 5.09 -3.73
C SER A 43 2.68 3.76 -3.57
N VAL A 44 2.85 3.08 -2.43
CA VAL A 44 2.19 1.80 -2.10
C VAL A 44 0.67 1.98 -2.00
N TRP A 45 0.23 3.05 -1.35
CA TRP A 45 -1.19 3.38 -1.23
C TRP A 45 -1.85 3.56 -2.59
N ILE A 46 -1.22 4.29 -3.51
CA ILE A 46 -1.76 4.51 -4.86
C ILE A 46 -1.84 3.20 -5.65
N GLN A 47 -0.83 2.33 -5.54
CA GLN A 47 -0.84 1.03 -6.22
C GLN A 47 -1.96 0.12 -5.72
N LEU A 48 -2.19 0.07 -4.41
CA LEU A 48 -3.31 -0.65 -3.81
C LEU A 48 -4.65 -0.07 -4.25
N ALA A 49 -4.80 1.25 -4.21
CA ALA A 49 -6.01 1.93 -4.66
C ALA A 49 -6.35 1.52 -6.10
N LEU A 50 -5.38 1.58 -7.01
CA LEU A 50 -5.57 1.16 -8.40
C LEU A 50 -5.99 -0.30 -8.53
N ALA A 51 -5.47 -1.19 -7.68
CA ALA A 51 -5.86 -2.59 -7.69
C ALA A 51 -7.29 -2.81 -7.18
N TYR A 52 -7.71 -2.13 -6.11
CA TYR A 52 -9.11 -2.12 -5.66
C TYR A 52 -10.04 -1.59 -6.76
N TYR A 53 -9.63 -0.53 -7.46
CA TYR A 53 -10.38 0.02 -8.58
C TYR A 53 -10.55 -1.00 -9.74
N LYS A 54 -9.49 -1.74 -10.08
CA LYS A 54 -9.56 -2.83 -11.09
C LYS A 54 -10.53 -3.95 -10.70
N GLN A 55 -10.74 -4.19 -9.42
CA GLN A 55 -11.69 -5.19 -8.91
C GLN A 55 -13.14 -4.66 -8.79
N ASN A 56 -13.45 -3.48 -9.33
CA ASN A 56 -14.75 -2.79 -9.13
C ASN A 56 -15.06 -2.46 -7.67
N LYS A 57 -14.03 -2.36 -6.81
CA LYS A 57 -14.15 -1.96 -5.40
C LYS A 57 -13.89 -0.45 -5.25
N GLU A 58 -14.73 0.35 -5.90
CA GLU A 58 -14.71 1.82 -5.82
C GLU A 58 -14.79 2.38 -4.38
N PRO A 59 -15.64 1.88 -3.46
CA PRO A 59 -15.68 2.41 -2.10
C PRO A 59 -14.36 2.20 -1.35
N ASP A 60 -13.73 1.04 -1.55
CA ASP A 60 -12.41 0.74 -0.95
C ASP A 60 -11.32 1.64 -1.53
N PHE A 61 -11.36 1.89 -2.85
CA PHE A 61 -10.46 2.84 -3.51
C PHE A 61 -10.53 4.24 -2.90
N VAL A 62 -11.74 4.78 -2.73
CA VAL A 62 -11.93 6.12 -2.14
C VAL A 62 -11.45 6.14 -0.70
N GLN A 63 -11.86 5.14 0.10
CA GLN A 63 -11.48 5.06 1.50
C GLN A 63 -9.96 4.97 1.68
N LEU A 64 -9.27 4.18 0.84
CA LEU A 64 -7.83 4.04 0.89
C LEU A 64 -7.10 5.34 0.54
N LEU A 65 -7.58 6.08 -0.47
CA LEU A 65 -7.03 7.39 -0.83
C LEU A 65 -7.29 8.45 0.24
N GLU A 66 -8.48 8.46 0.86
CA GLU A 66 -8.79 9.37 1.96
C GLU A 66 -7.85 9.15 3.16
N SER A 67 -7.65 7.89 3.54
CA SER A 67 -6.69 7.52 4.60
C SER A 67 -5.26 7.88 4.23
N SER A 68 -4.86 7.67 2.97
CA SER A 68 -3.51 7.99 2.51
C SER A 68 -3.14 9.46 2.69
N ARG A 69 -4.11 10.38 2.65
CA ARG A 69 -3.84 11.82 2.85
C ARG A 69 -3.36 12.17 4.25
N THR A 70 -3.67 11.32 5.24
CA THR A 70 -3.40 11.58 6.66
C THR A 70 -2.33 10.64 7.20
N ASP A 71 -2.36 9.36 6.79
CA ASP A 71 -1.50 8.30 7.32
C ASP A 71 -0.33 7.91 6.41
N ALA A 72 -0.35 8.26 5.12
CA ALA A 72 0.73 7.83 4.23
C ALA A 72 2.03 8.57 4.57
N SER A 73 3.12 7.81 4.59
CA SER A 73 4.44 8.40 4.69
C SER A 73 4.81 9.12 3.40
N LEU A 74 5.25 10.36 3.55
CA LEU A 74 5.91 11.12 2.48
C LEU A 74 7.43 10.89 2.48
N ILE A 75 7.93 10.11 3.44
CA ILE A 75 9.34 9.76 3.54
C ILE A 75 9.57 8.51 2.70
N TYR A 76 10.22 8.73 1.56
CA TYR A 76 10.72 7.67 0.71
C TYR A 76 12.14 7.34 1.17
N PRO A 77 12.38 6.16 1.74
CA PRO A 77 13.72 5.78 2.21
C PRO A 77 14.76 5.74 1.09
N ASP A 78 14.32 5.70 -0.19
CA ASP A 78 15.18 5.72 -1.38
C ASP A 78 15.68 7.13 -1.79
N TYR A 79 15.39 8.20 -1.04
CA TYR A 79 16.00 9.50 -1.30
C TYR A 79 17.37 9.63 -0.61
N GLU A 80 18.30 8.71 -0.91
CA GLU A 80 19.73 8.96 -0.70
C GLU A 80 20.22 9.90 -1.81
N ARG A 81 20.83 11.01 -1.41
CA ARG A 81 21.33 12.06 -2.29
C ARG A 81 22.85 12.15 -2.23
#